data_AF-A0A937Q151-F1
#
_entry.id   AF-A0A937Q151-F1
#
_cell.length_a   1.000
_cell.length_b   1.000
_cell.length_c   1.000
_cell.angle_alpha   90.00
_cell.angle_beta   90.00
_cell.angle_gamma   90.00
#
_symmetry.space_group_name_H-M   'P 1'
#
loop_
_entity.id
_entity.type
_entity.pdbx_description
1 polymer ?
#
loop_
_entity_poly.entity_id
_entity_poly.type
_entity_poly.pdbx_seq_one_letter_code
_entity_poly.pdbx_strand_id
1 'polypeptide(L)'
;MTSQDKGEYKTTVADKHWRDEEYQWARVLSTGHAAKGMVLLYIQKACTAFHEFEPAWKEGAVERGHIEFFRRRMANRVRQVLVTMENNGLDTINGVAELRKILSCIESAETEDELAELTERLHTANHVLLDSLEQD
;
A
#
# COMPACT_ATOMS: atom_id res chain seq x y z
N MET A 1 -27.40 4.23 -25.35
CA MET A 1 -26.74 5.25 -24.52
C MET A 1 -25.37 5.51 -25.11
N THR A 2 -25.22 6.68 -25.74
CA THR A 2 -24.01 7.07 -26.47
C THR A 2 -22.90 7.47 -25.48
N SER A 3 -21.77 6.81 -25.65
CA SER A 3 -20.53 6.91 -24.87
C SER A 3 -19.79 8.24 -25.11
N GLN A 4 -20.36 9.36 -24.67
CA GLN A 4 -19.70 10.66 -24.69
C GLN A 4 -19.58 11.18 -23.24
N ASP A 5 -18.35 11.51 -22.85
CA ASP A 5 -17.86 11.91 -21.51
C ASP A 5 -17.48 10.82 -20.49
N LYS A 6 -16.59 9.90 -20.87
CA LYS A 6 -15.54 9.50 -19.90
C LYS A 6 -14.50 10.61 -19.88
N GLY A 7 -14.70 11.63 -19.04
CA GLY A 7 -13.73 12.70 -18.88
C GLY A 7 -12.35 12.12 -18.59
N GLU A 8 -11.37 12.47 -19.41
CA GLU A 8 -9.97 12.10 -19.21
C GLU A 8 -9.52 12.60 -17.83
N TYR A 9 -8.94 11.72 -17.01
CA TYR A 9 -8.46 12.09 -15.68
C TYR A 9 -7.35 13.14 -15.80
N LYS A 10 -7.47 14.24 -15.05
CA LYS A 10 -6.51 15.35 -15.04
C LYS A 10 -5.83 15.43 -13.67
N THR A 11 -4.52 15.60 -13.69
CA THR A 11 -3.66 15.72 -12.51
C THR A 11 -3.11 17.14 -12.37
N THR A 12 -2.76 17.52 -11.14
CA THR A 12 -1.99 18.73 -10.83
C THR A 12 -0.53 18.43 -10.47
N VAL A 13 -0.13 17.15 -10.45
CA VAL A 13 1.19 16.70 -10.04
C VAL A 13 2.23 17.03 -11.11
N ALA A 14 3.14 17.93 -10.76
CA ALA A 14 4.21 18.38 -11.67
C ALA A 14 5.35 17.36 -11.78
N ASP A 15 5.67 16.68 -10.67
CA ASP A 15 6.69 15.63 -10.65
C ASP A 15 6.29 14.45 -11.56
N LYS A 16 7.22 13.98 -12.40
CA LYS A 16 6.90 12.92 -13.37
C LYS A 16 6.58 11.59 -12.69
N HIS A 17 7.36 11.20 -11.70
CA HIS A 17 7.21 9.91 -11.05
C HIS A 17 5.88 9.83 -10.30
N TRP A 18 5.57 10.84 -9.48
CA TRP A 18 4.30 10.88 -8.75
C TRP A 18 3.09 11.02 -9.67
N ARG A 19 3.24 11.73 -10.79
CA ARG A 19 2.18 11.82 -11.78
C ARG A 19 1.90 10.48 -12.45
N ASP A 20 2.94 9.70 -12.76
CA ASP A 20 2.79 8.39 -13.37
C ASP A 20 2.08 7.40 -12.41
N GLU A 21 2.40 7.47 -11.11
CA GLU A 21 1.68 6.73 -10.05
C GLU A 21 0.21 7.13 -9.97
N GLU A 22 -0.09 8.43 -9.91
CA GLU A 22 -1.47 8.92 -9.82
C GLU A 22 -2.29 8.51 -11.05
N TYR A 23 -1.69 8.54 -12.24
CA TYR A 23 -2.33 8.03 -13.44
C TYR A 23 -2.55 6.51 -13.41
N GLN A 24 -1.61 5.73 -12.86
CA GLN A 24 -1.82 4.29 -12.64
C GLN A 24 -3.02 4.06 -11.72
N TRP A 25 -3.13 4.81 -10.63
CA TRP A 25 -4.26 4.70 -9.70
C TRP A 25 -5.58 5.03 -10.39
N ALA A 26 -5.61 6.10 -11.19
CA ALA A 26 -6.79 6.47 -11.96
C ALA A 26 -7.21 5.36 -12.94
N ARG A 27 -6.25 4.69 -13.60
CA ARG A 27 -6.54 3.55 -14.49
C ARG A 27 -7.11 2.37 -13.71
N VAL A 28 -6.50 1.97 -12.60
CA VAL A 28 -7.01 0.90 -11.71
C VAL A 28 -8.44 1.19 -11.27
N LEU A 29 -8.73 2.41 -10.81
CA LEU A 29 -10.07 2.82 -10.36
C LEU A 29 -11.09 2.84 -11.51
N SER A 30 -10.67 3.19 -12.73
CA SER A 30 -11.55 3.29 -13.90
C SER A 30 -11.98 1.93 -14.49
N THR A 31 -11.36 0.82 -14.05
CA THR A 31 -11.71 -0.55 -14.49
C THR A 31 -13.16 -0.93 -14.14
N GLY A 32 -13.75 -0.28 -13.13
CA GLY A 32 -15.05 -0.67 -12.58
C GLY A 32 -14.99 -1.89 -11.64
N HIS A 33 -13.80 -2.42 -11.35
CA HIS A 33 -13.62 -3.55 -10.45
C HIS A 33 -13.44 -3.07 -8.99
N ALA A 34 -14.54 -3.04 -8.23
CA ALA A 34 -14.56 -2.50 -6.87
C ALA A 34 -13.46 -3.07 -5.95
N ALA A 35 -13.19 -4.38 -6.03
CA ALA A 35 -12.13 -4.99 -5.23
C ALA A 35 -10.74 -4.41 -5.50
N LYS A 36 -10.38 -4.14 -6.78
CA LYS A 36 -9.08 -3.56 -7.13
C LYS A 36 -8.93 -2.15 -6.57
N GLY A 37 -9.99 -1.35 -6.67
CA GLY A 37 -10.03 -0.02 -6.06
C GLY A 37 -9.87 -0.05 -4.54
N MET A 38 -10.49 -1.02 -3.87
CA MET A 38 -10.33 -1.20 -2.42
C MET A 38 -8.93 -1.68 -2.03
N VAL A 39 -8.32 -2.59 -2.80
CA VAL A 39 -6.94 -3.03 -2.59
C VAL A 39 -5.97 -1.86 -2.76
N LEU A 40 -6.09 -1.08 -3.84
CA LEU A 40 -5.34 0.16 -4.06
C LEU A 40 -5.46 1.10 -2.84
N LEU A 41 -6.69 1.36 -2.38
CA LEU A 41 -6.91 2.23 -1.23
C LEU A 41 -6.21 1.70 0.03
N TYR A 42 -6.33 0.40 0.33
CA TYR A 42 -5.75 -0.17 1.53
C TYR A 42 -4.22 -0.23 1.48
N ILE A 43 -3.61 -0.54 0.33
CA ILE A 43 -2.15 -0.56 0.22
C ILE A 43 -1.57 0.86 0.34
N GLN A 44 -2.23 1.87 -0.21
CA GLN A 44 -1.82 3.27 -0.01
C GLN A 44 -1.89 3.68 1.46
N LYS A 45 -2.96 3.32 2.18
CA LYS A 45 -3.08 3.56 3.63
C LYS A 45 -2.01 2.83 4.44
N ALA A 46 -1.57 1.66 3.99
CA ALA A 46 -0.45 0.94 4.60
C ALA A 46 0.87 1.68 4.33
N CYS A 47 1.17 1.98 3.06
CA CYS A 47 2.39 2.68 2.64
C CYS A 47 2.56 4.04 3.34
N THR A 48 1.52 4.87 3.37
CA THR A 48 1.52 6.14 4.11
C THR A 48 1.86 5.95 5.59
N ALA A 49 1.30 4.93 6.26
CA ALA A 49 1.57 4.72 7.67
C ALA A 49 3.03 4.37 7.98
N PHE A 50 3.74 3.71 7.05
CA PHE A 50 5.17 3.43 7.18
C PHE A 50 6.00 4.68 6.87
N HIS A 51 5.69 5.39 5.79
CA HIS A 51 6.36 6.65 5.45
C HIS A 51 6.10 7.80 6.43
N GLU A 52 5.06 7.72 7.26
CA GLU A 52 4.88 8.63 8.40
C GLU A 52 5.67 8.16 9.62
N PHE A 53 5.70 6.85 9.88
CA PHE A 53 6.33 6.28 11.06
C PHE A 53 7.86 6.36 11.02
N GLU A 54 8.49 5.87 9.95
CA GLU A 54 9.94 5.79 9.84
C GLU A 54 10.64 7.15 10.08
N PRO A 55 10.29 8.25 9.39
CA PRO A 55 10.92 9.53 9.65
C PRO A 55 10.64 10.03 11.06
N ALA A 56 9.40 9.90 11.56
CA ALA A 56 9.05 10.33 12.91
C ALA A 56 9.84 9.56 13.98
N TRP A 57 10.10 8.27 13.76
CA TRP A 57 10.97 7.46 14.61
C TRP A 57 12.43 7.92 14.53
N LYS A 58 12.97 8.07 13.32
CA LYS A 58 14.36 8.50 13.09
C LYS A 58 14.66 9.90 13.65
N GLU A 59 13.68 10.79 13.63
CA GLU A 59 13.77 12.14 14.20
C GLU A 59 13.50 12.18 15.72
N GLY A 60 13.12 11.05 16.33
CA GLY A 60 12.80 10.97 17.75
C GLY A 60 11.48 11.65 18.14
N ALA A 61 10.59 11.88 17.17
CA ALA A 61 9.25 12.43 17.40
C ALA A 61 8.27 11.39 17.98
N VAL A 62 8.65 10.11 17.95
CA VAL A 62 7.89 8.99 18.53
C VAL A 62 8.53 8.54 19.83
N GLU A 63 7.73 8.42 20.88
CA GLU A 63 8.18 7.88 22.18
C GLU A 63 8.54 6.39 22.05
N ARG A 64 9.62 5.97 22.73
CA ARG A 64 10.07 4.57 22.75
C ARG A 64 9.18 3.71 23.64
N GLY A 65 9.15 2.40 23.38
CA GLY A 65 8.47 1.42 24.24
C GLY A 65 7.01 1.19 23.87
N HIS A 66 6.57 1.67 22.69
CA HIS A 66 5.22 1.49 22.16
C HIS A 66 5.19 0.49 21.00
N ILE A 67 6.22 -0.36 20.89
CA ILE A 67 6.35 -1.37 19.83
C ILE A 67 5.07 -2.19 19.61
N GLU A 68 4.39 -2.65 20.67
CA GLU A 68 3.16 -3.44 20.52
C GLU A 68 2.04 -2.65 19.82
N PHE A 69 1.91 -1.36 20.15
CA PHE A 69 0.94 -0.47 19.52
C PHE A 69 1.23 -0.30 18.02
N PHE A 70 2.49 -0.01 17.66
CA PHE A 70 2.89 0.20 16.27
C PHE A 70 2.78 -1.08 15.45
N ARG A 71 3.32 -2.19 15.97
CA ARG A 71 3.21 -3.52 15.36
C ARG A 71 1.76 -3.88 15.05
N ARG A 72 0.86 -3.77 16.03
CA ARG A 72 -0.57 -4.08 15.82
C ARG A 72 -1.18 -3.17 14.76
N ARG A 73 -0.88 -1.87 14.79
CA ARG A 73 -1.43 -0.90 13.84
C ARG A 73 -0.95 -1.18 12.41
N MET A 74 0.33 -1.44 12.22
CA MET A 74 0.92 -1.75 10.92
C MET A 74 0.46 -3.10 10.39
N ALA A 75 0.47 -4.15 11.23
CA ALA A 75 0.03 -5.49 10.85
C ALA A 75 -1.43 -5.48 10.41
N ASN A 76 -2.31 -4.75 11.13
CA ASN A 76 -3.71 -4.65 10.75
C ASN A 76 -3.91 -4.04 9.35
N ARG A 77 -3.06 -3.08 8.94
CA ARG A 77 -3.16 -2.48 7.60
C ARG A 77 -2.76 -3.46 6.51
N VAL A 78 -1.61 -4.12 6.68
CA VAL A 78 -1.14 -5.12 5.70
C VAL A 78 -2.09 -6.31 5.64
N ARG A 79 -2.57 -6.79 6.80
CA ARG A 79 -3.56 -7.87 6.87
C ARG A 79 -4.86 -7.49 6.15
N GLN A 80 -5.34 -6.25 6.28
CA GLN A 80 -6.53 -5.80 5.58
C GLN A 80 -6.36 -5.86 4.06
N VAL A 81 -5.18 -5.54 3.52
CA VAL A 81 -4.87 -5.70 2.10
C VAL A 81 -4.98 -7.17 1.71
N LEU A 82 -4.24 -8.05 2.40
CA LEU A 82 -4.18 -9.48 2.10
C LEU A 82 -5.55 -10.17 2.15
N VAL A 83 -6.32 -9.93 3.21
CA VAL A 83 -7.68 -10.48 3.38
C VAL A 83 -8.62 -9.98 2.28
N THR A 84 -8.51 -8.70 1.89
CA THR A 84 -9.31 -8.16 0.80
C THR A 84 -8.95 -8.83 -0.53
N MET A 85 -7.66 -9.07 -0.78
CA MET A 85 -7.21 -9.76 -1.99
C MET A 85 -7.71 -11.21 -2.04
N GLU A 86 -7.52 -11.97 -0.97
CA GLU A 86 -7.96 -13.36 -0.85
C GLU A 86 -9.47 -13.51 -1.05
N ASN A 87 -10.27 -12.69 -0.36
CA ASN A 87 -11.74 -12.74 -0.48
C ASN A 87 -12.26 -12.37 -1.86
N ASN A 88 -11.43 -11.78 -2.74
CA ASN A 88 -11.81 -11.34 -4.07
C ASN A 88 -11.01 -12.04 -5.19
N GLY A 89 -10.29 -13.12 -4.88
CA GLY A 89 -9.55 -13.91 -5.87
C GLY A 89 -8.37 -13.17 -6.52
N LEU A 90 -7.78 -12.22 -5.81
CA LEU A 90 -6.61 -11.44 -6.27
C LEU A 90 -5.31 -11.93 -5.62
N ASP A 91 -5.32 -13.01 -4.85
CA ASP A 91 -4.19 -13.44 -4.00
C ASP A 91 -3.06 -14.18 -4.74
N THR A 92 -3.21 -14.36 -6.06
CA THR A 92 -2.21 -14.98 -6.94
C THR A 92 -1.38 -13.98 -7.74
N ILE A 93 -1.68 -12.68 -7.64
CA ILE A 93 -0.94 -11.65 -8.40
C ILE A 93 0.41 -11.33 -7.73
N ASN A 94 1.33 -10.71 -8.48
CA ASN A 94 2.65 -10.39 -7.93
C ASN A 94 2.54 -9.38 -6.78
N GLY A 95 3.50 -9.46 -5.85
CA GLY A 95 3.53 -8.62 -4.64
C GLY A 95 2.84 -9.27 -3.43
N VAL A 96 1.84 -10.13 -3.61
CA VAL A 96 1.12 -10.77 -2.48
C VAL A 96 2.05 -11.58 -1.58
N ALA A 97 2.92 -12.40 -2.18
CA ALA A 97 3.86 -13.22 -1.42
C ALA A 97 4.81 -12.36 -0.58
N GLU A 98 5.21 -11.20 -1.11
CA GLU A 98 6.08 -10.27 -0.40
C GLU A 98 5.35 -9.55 0.74
N LEU A 99 4.09 -9.13 0.51
CA LEU A 99 3.23 -8.59 1.57
C LEU A 99 3.00 -9.58 2.72
N ARG A 100 2.87 -10.88 2.42
CA ARG A 100 2.78 -11.93 3.47
C ARG A 100 4.07 -11.99 4.30
N LYS A 101 5.24 -11.89 3.67
CA LYS A 101 6.52 -11.84 4.40
C LYS A 101 6.66 -10.56 5.22
N ILE A 102 6.26 -9.41 4.67
CA ILE A 102 6.27 -8.14 5.40
C ILE A 102 5.35 -8.23 6.63
N LEU A 103 4.14 -8.79 6.48
CA LEU A 103 3.25 -9.02 7.61
C LEU A 103 3.93 -9.88 8.69
N SER A 104 4.56 -10.98 8.31
CA SER A 104 5.31 -11.83 9.24
C SER A 104 6.42 -11.05 9.96
N CYS A 105 7.18 -10.21 9.25
CA CYS A 105 8.23 -9.38 9.85
C CYS A 105 7.65 -8.35 10.83
N ILE A 106 6.52 -7.71 10.50
CA ILE A 106 5.83 -6.79 11.42
C ILE A 106 5.42 -7.54 12.68
N GLU A 107 4.78 -8.69 12.54
CA GLU A 107 4.28 -9.47 13.68
C GLU A 107 5.40 -9.99 14.60
N SER A 108 6.56 -10.31 14.03
CA SER A 108 7.73 -10.74 14.79
C SER A 108 8.62 -9.60 15.29
N ALA A 109 8.36 -8.35 14.91
CA ALA A 109 9.23 -7.24 15.29
C ALA A 109 9.27 -7.05 16.81
N GLU A 110 10.48 -6.98 17.35
CA GLU A 110 10.77 -6.77 18.77
C GLU A 110 11.12 -5.31 19.08
N THR A 111 11.51 -4.55 18.06
CA THR A 111 11.92 -3.15 18.19
C THR A 111 11.27 -2.23 17.17
N GLU A 112 11.14 -0.94 17.49
CA GLU A 112 10.66 0.08 16.55
C GLU A 112 11.61 0.29 15.37
N ASP A 113 12.92 0.04 15.56
CA ASP A 113 13.92 0.07 14.49
C ASP A 113 13.63 -0.99 13.41
N GLU A 114 13.32 -2.22 13.81
CA GLU A 114 12.92 -3.29 12.88
C GLU A 114 11.66 -2.92 12.09
N LEU A 115 10.69 -2.21 12.70
CA LEU A 115 9.52 -1.72 11.97
C LEU A 115 9.87 -0.61 10.98
N ALA A 116 10.79 0.29 11.34
CA ALA A 116 11.21 1.40 10.50
C ALA A 116 11.90 0.91 9.22
N GLU A 117 12.74 -0.14 9.33
CA GLU A 117 13.45 -0.77 8.22
C GLU A 117 12.53 -1.39 7.15
N LEU A 118 11.26 -1.67 7.48
CA LEU A 118 10.31 -2.28 6.54
C LEU A 118 9.71 -1.29 5.53
N THR A 119 9.93 0.03 5.70
CA THR A 119 9.27 1.08 4.90
C THR A 119 9.54 0.94 3.41
N GLU A 120 10.80 0.90 3.00
CA GLU A 120 11.19 0.79 1.58
C GLU A 120 10.78 -0.56 0.98
N ARG A 121 10.80 -1.63 1.79
CA ARG A 121 10.37 -2.97 1.37
C ARG A 121 8.86 -2.99 1.09
N LEU A 122 8.06 -2.36 1.95
CA LEU A 122 6.63 -2.19 1.73
C LEU A 122 6.34 -1.31 0.51
N HIS A 123 7.07 -0.20 0.36
CA HIS A 123 6.94 0.70 -0.79
C HIS A 123 7.21 -0.04 -2.12
N THR A 124 8.28 -0.83 -2.17
CA THR A 124 8.59 -1.67 -3.34
C THR A 124 7.50 -2.72 -3.59
N ALA A 125 7.03 -3.39 -2.55
CA ALA A 125 5.95 -4.38 -2.69
C ALA A 125 4.62 -3.75 -3.16
N ASN A 126 4.34 -2.51 -2.76
CA ASN A 126 3.22 -1.72 -3.27
C ASN A 126 3.32 -1.52 -4.79
N HIS A 127 4.47 -1.08 -5.30
CA HIS A 127 4.65 -0.90 -6.76
C HIS A 127 4.41 -2.18 -7.54
N VAL A 128 5.04 -3.29 -7.12
CA VAL A 128 4.86 -4.60 -7.78
C VAL A 128 3.38 -5.04 -7.76
N LEU A 129 2.68 -4.78 -6.65
CA LEU A 129 1.27 -5.07 -6.52
C LEU A 129 0.42 -4.23 -7.48
N LEU A 130 0.66 -2.91 -7.52
CA LEU A 130 -0.13 -2.00 -8.37
C LEU A 130 0.08 -2.25 -9.85
N ASP A 131 1.33 -2.53 -10.26
CA ASP A 131 1.65 -2.95 -11.62
C ASP A 131 0.86 -4.21 -12.02
N SER A 132 0.70 -5.15 -11.08
CA SER A 132 -0.08 -6.37 -11.33
C SER A 132 -1.58 -6.10 -11.35
N LEU A 133 -2.10 -5.30 -10.42
CA LEU A 133 -3.53 -4.94 -10.35
C LEU A 133 -4.02 -4.22 -11.60
N GLU A 134 -3.15 -3.41 -12.20
CA GLU A 134 -3.43 -2.70 -13.45
C GLU A 134 -3.58 -3.64 -14.65
N GLN A 135 -2.84 -4.76 -14.66
CA GLN A 135 -2.78 -5.70 -15.79
C GLN A 135 -3.80 -6.84 -15.72
N ASP A 136 -4.18 -7.26 -14.50
CA ASP A 136 -5.17 -8.32 -14.25
C ASP A 136 -6.59 -7.87 -14.66
#